data_AF-A0A3D0VFD8-F1
#
_entry.id   AF-A0A3D0VFD8-F1
#
_cell.length_a   1.000
_cell.length_b   1.000
_cell.length_c   1.000
_cell.angle_alpha   90.00
_cell.angle_beta   90.00
_cell.angle_gamma   90.00
#
_symmetry.space_group_name_H-M   'P 1'
#
loop_
_entity.id
_entity.type
_entity.pdbx_description
1 polymer ?
#
loop_
_entity_poly.entity_id
_entity_poly.type
_entity_poly.pdbx_seq_one_letter_code
_entity_poly.pdbx_strand_id
1 'polypeptide(L)'
;MVALTIEVCQQWPEFFFPGHAIGEFVRNLAYALIGAVLFNWILIEIPTQRRRRLAYPRHQLALQFLVQSGPLMLAWYRGAAQLTASAEPKPDAWDRPSIEKCVRSIFEKNPANFGQERRQLLAVHVNAVQTSLDGMEAASYFFDPDVAVALALFPAKKGFNQLQPPAAEDPEPWKRDVHIAWELLQASRRLYEALRSCAPDLDLSVESGSAVLNGSTWNVDLNDLVRKDR
;
A
#
# COMPACT_ATOMS: atom_id res chain seq x y z
N MET A 1 29.89 31.14 -7.08
CA MET A 1 30.19 32.11 -6.00
C MET A 1 31.48 31.70 -5.28
N VAL A 2 31.52 30.64 -4.47
CA VAL A 2 32.73 30.23 -3.69
C VAL A 2 33.99 30.00 -4.55
N ALA A 3 33.87 29.29 -5.67
CA ALA A 3 35.00 29.07 -6.58
C ALA A 3 35.57 30.38 -7.17
N LEU A 4 34.70 31.32 -7.51
CA LEU A 4 35.07 32.63 -8.07
C LEU A 4 35.76 33.52 -7.03
N THR A 5 35.32 33.44 -5.77
CA THR A 5 35.95 34.16 -4.65
C THR A 5 37.36 33.63 -4.36
N ILE A 6 37.59 32.32 -4.48
CA ILE A 6 38.90 31.70 -4.27
C ILE A 6 39.87 32.06 -5.40
N GLU A 7 39.41 32.07 -6.66
CA GLU A 7 40.22 32.49 -7.81
C GLU A 7 40.66 33.96 -7.72
N VAL A 8 39.76 34.86 -7.30
CA VAL A 8 40.08 36.28 -7.11
C VAL A 8 41.09 36.49 -5.97
N CYS A 9 40.98 35.74 -4.86
CA CYS A 9 41.95 35.81 -3.77
C CYS A 9 43.33 35.22 -4.13
N GLN A 10 43.41 34.31 -5.10
CA GLN A 10 44.68 33.76 -5.59
C GLN A 10 45.45 34.73 -6.51
N GLN A 11 44.78 35.70 -7.14
CA GLN A 11 45.43 36.69 -8.02
C GLN A 11 46.19 37.78 -7.25
N TRP A 12 45.96 37.95 -5.93
CA TRP A 12 46.56 39.00 -5.11
C TRP A 12 47.32 38.42 -3.89
N PRO A 13 48.41 37.65 -4.11
CA PRO A 13 49.13 36.97 -3.04
C PRO A 13 49.79 37.92 -2.02
N GLU A 14 50.03 39.18 -2.41
CA GLU A 14 50.73 40.18 -1.60
C GLU A 14 49.91 40.68 -0.40
N PHE A 15 48.57 40.55 -0.42
CA PHE A 15 47.70 41.03 0.67
C PHE A 15 47.21 39.92 1.61
N PHE A 16 47.39 38.64 1.27
CA PHE A 16 46.92 37.50 2.06
C PHE A 16 47.95 36.36 2.10
N PHE A 17 48.99 36.50 2.92
CA PHE A 17 50.01 35.46 3.16
C PHE A 17 49.47 34.06 3.53
N PRO A 18 48.37 33.88 4.29
CA PRO A 18 47.77 32.56 4.50
C PRO A 18 46.78 32.14 3.41
N GLY A 19 46.47 33.01 2.44
CA GLY A 19 45.45 32.79 1.42
C GLY A 19 45.75 31.60 0.51
N HIS A 20 47.03 31.33 0.25
CA HIS A 20 47.45 30.13 -0.48
C HIS A 20 47.11 28.86 0.29
N ALA A 21 47.52 28.75 1.56
CA ALA A 21 47.24 27.59 2.41
C ALA A 21 45.73 27.37 2.65
N ILE A 22 44.97 28.45 2.84
CA ILE A 22 43.51 28.39 2.98
C ILE A 22 42.87 27.93 1.66
N GLY A 23 43.35 28.43 0.52
CA GLY A 23 42.89 28.00 -0.80
C GLY A 23 43.13 26.51 -1.06
N GLU A 24 44.31 26.01 -0.69
CA GLU A 24 44.63 24.58 -0.79
C GLU A 24 43.76 23.73 0.14
N PHE A 25 43.55 24.17 1.38
CA PHE A 25 42.67 23.51 2.32
C PHE A 25 41.23 23.43 1.80
N VAL A 26 40.66 24.55 1.33
CA VAL A 26 39.29 24.59 0.80
C VAL A 26 39.16 23.73 -0.46
N ARG A 27 40.17 23.74 -1.34
CA ARG A 27 40.18 22.88 -2.54
C ARG A 27 40.18 21.39 -2.15
N ASN A 28 41.05 20.99 -1.22
CA ASN A 28 41.13 19.60 -0.77
C ASN A 28 39.85 19.17 -0.05
N LEU A 29 39.26 20.05 0.77
CA LEU A 29 37.97 19.83 1.41
C LEU A 29 36.84 19.68 0.37
N ALA A 30 36.83 20.52 -0.66
CA ALA A 30 35.85 20.43 -1.75
C ALA A 30 35.97 19.10 -2.50
N TYR A 31 37.20 18.65 -2.83
CA TYR A 31 37.40 17.33 -3.45
C TYR A 31 36.98 16.19 -2.54
N ALA A 32 37.22 16.28 -1.23
CA ALA A 32 36.77 15.27 -0.28
C ALA A 32 35.24 15.21 -0.19
N LEU A 33 34.56 16.36 -0.16
CA LEU A 33 33.10 16.42 -0.16
C LEU A 33 32.48 15.91 -1.47
N ILE A 34 33.03 16.31 -2.62
CA ILE A 34 32.61 15.80 -3.93
C ILE A 34 32.82 14.29 -3.99
N GLY A 35 33.98 13.81 -3.54
CA GLY A 35 34.29 12.39 -3.46
C GLY A 35 33.31 11.62 -2.57
N ALA A 36 32.97 12.15 -1.39
CA ALA A 36 32.00 11.55 -0.48
C ALA A 36 30.59 11.48 -1.10
N VAL A 37 30.14 12.55 -1.78
CA VAL A 37 28.85 12.57 -2.48
C VAL A 37 28.82 11.56 -3.62
N LEU A 38 29.86 11.52 -4.45
CA LEU A 38 29.97 10.55 -5.55
C LEU A 38 30.03 9.11 -5.02
N PHE A 39 30.76 8.87 -3.95
CA PHE A 39 30.87 7.56 -3.32
C PHE A 39 29.53 7.10 -2.75
N ASN A 40 28.83 7.98 -2.02
CA ASN A 40 27.47 7.72 -1.53
C ASN A 40 26.52 7.42 -2.68
N TRP A 41 26.57 8.21 -3.75
CA TRP A 41 25.71 8.02 -4.92
C TRP A 41 25.98 6.69 -5.64
N ILE A 42 27.25 6.36 -5.89
CA ILE A 42 27.66 5.14 -6.62
C ILE A 42 27.44 3.88 -5.80
N LEU A 43 27.77 3.89 -4.50
CA LEU A 43 27.72 2.69 -3.67
C LEU A 43 26.39 2.46 -2.96
N ILE A 44 25.61 3.50 -2.70
CA ILE A 44 24.35 3.38 -1.95
C ILE A 44 23.16 3.64 -2.87
N GLU A 45 23.12 4.78 -3.55
CA GLU A 45 21.93 5.22 -4.28
C GLU A 45 21.66 4.38 -5.54
N ILE A 46 22.66 4.20 -6.41
CA ILE A 46 22.50 3.41 -7.66
C ILE A 46 22.08 1.96 -7.38
N PRO A 47 22.74 1.21 -6.46
CA PRO A 47 22.32 -0.15 -6.13
C PRO A 47 20.91 -0.20 -5.53
N THR A 48 20.56 0.75 -4.65
CA THR A 48 19.22 0.84 -4.07
C THR A 48 18.16 1.04 -5.14
N GLN A 49 18.37 1.97 -6.07
CA GLN A 49 17.46 2.21 -7.20
C GLN A 49 17.33 0.98 -8.10
N ARG A 50 18.44 0.28 -8.40
CA ARG A 50 18.41 -0.97 -9.17
C ARG A 50 17.62 -2.06 -8.46
N ARG A 51 17.80 -2.22 -7.14
CA ARG A 51 17.04 -3.20 -6.35
C ARG A 51 15.54 -2.88 -6.35
N ARG A 52 15.16 -1.62 -6.17
CA ARG A 52 13.75 -1.16 -6.28
C ARG A 52 13.15 -1.51 -7.63
N ARG A 53 13.83 -1.17 -8.73
CA ARG A 53 13.39 -1.49 -10.10
C ARG A 53 13.16 -2.97 -10.36
N LEU A 54 13.87 -3.85 -9.65
CA LEU A 54 13.69 -5.30 -9.75
C LEU A 54 12.64 -5.84 -8.78
N ALA A 55 12.52 -5.25 -7.59
CA ALA A 55 11.59 -5.69 -6.56
C ALA A 55 10.13 -5.49 -6.98
N TYR A 56 9.77 -4.31 -7.51
CA TYR A 56 8.38 -4.00 -7.87
C TYR A 56 7.79 -4.98 -8.92
N PRO A 57 8.42 -5.21 -10.09
CA PRO A 57 7.89 -6.16 -11.07
C PRO A 57 7.86 -7.60 -10.53
N ARG A 58 8.86 -7.99 -9.75
CA ARG A 58 8.94 -9.35 -9.17
C ARG A 58 7.78 -9.64 -8.21
N HIS A 59 7.28 -8.63 -7.50
CA HIS A 59 6.20 -8.75 -6.52
C HIS A 59 4.89 -8.11 -6.99
N GLN A 60 4.78 -7.78 -8.28
CA GLN A 60 3.64 -7.05 -8.83
C GLN A 60 2.30 -7.75 -8.53
N LEU A 61 2.22 -9.06 -8.74
CA LEU A 61 0.99 -9.82 -8.48
C LEU A 61 0.54 -9.78 -7.01
N ALA A 62 1.49 -9.87 -6.07
CA ALA A 62 1.19 -9.79 -4.65
C ALA A 62 0.73 -8.39 -4.25
N LEU A 63 1.41 -7.34 -4.77
CA LEU A 63 1.02 -5.95 -4.55
C LEU A 63 -0.36 -5.64 -5.14
N GLN A 64 -0.64 -6.10 -6.37
CA GLN A 64 -1.95 -6.00 -7.01
C GLN A 64 -3.04 -6.67 -6.17
N PHE A 65 -2.82 -7.91 -5.73
CA PHE A 65 -3.78 -8.63 -4.91
C PHE A 65 -4.08 -7.89 -3.60
N LEU A 66 -3.05 -7.39 -2.90
CA LEU A 66 -3.25 -6.63 -1.66
C LEU A 66 -4.02 -5.33 -1.89
N VAL A 67 -3.70 -4.60 -2.94
CA VAL A 67 -4.43 -3.39 -3.36
C VAL A 67 -5.91 -3.73 -3.65
N GLN A 68 -6.19 -4.90 -4.21
CA GLN A 68 -7.56 -5.30 -4.55
C GLN A 68 -8.33 -5.96 -3.42
N SER A 69 -7.67 -6.44 -2.38
CA SER A 69 -8.28 -7.26 -1.34
C SER A 69 -9.46 -6.59 -0.62
N GLY A 70 -9.36 -5.29 -0.32
CA GLY A 70 -10.46 -4.49 0.23
C GLY A 70 -11.59 -4.22 -0.76
N PRO A 71 -11.31 -3.65 -1.95
CA PRO A 71 -12.31 -3.44 -3.00
C PRO A 71 -13.07 -4.72 -3.41
N LEU A 72 -12.40 -5.88 -3.42
CA LEU A 72 -13.01 -7.18 -3.71
C LEU A 72 -14.09 -7.56 -2.68
N MET A 73 -13.83 -7.30 -1.40
CA MET A 73 -14.83 -7.47 -0.34
C MET A 73 -16.03 -6.54 -0.54
N LEU A 74 -15.78 -5.29 -0.93
CA LEU A 74 -16.85 -4.32 -1.18
C LEU A 74 -17.71 -4.71 -2.41
N ALA A 75 -17.08 -5.17 -3.49
CA ALA A 75 -17.76 -5.68 -4.68
C ALA A 75 -18.69 -6.86 -4.34
N TRP A 76 -18.25 -7.77 -3.47
CA TRP A 76 -19.08 -8.86 -2.98
C TRP A 76 -20.33 -8.36 -2.25
N TYR A 77 -20.20 -7.41 -1.32
CA TYR A 77 -21.35 -6.85 -0.60
C TYR A 77 -22.31 -6.10 -1.51
N ARG A 78 -21.79 -5.37 -2.50
CA ARG A 78 -22.62 -4.71 -3.53
C ARG A 78 -23.45 -5.73 -4.31
N GLY A 79 -22.84 -6.83 -4.74
CA GLY A 79 -23.56 -7.91 -5.42
C GLY A 79 -24.61 -8.56 -4.53
N ALA A 80 -24.25 -8.87 -3.29
CA ALA A 80 -25.17 -9.46 -2.31
C ALA A 80 -26.35 -8.52 -1.98
N ALA A 81 -26.09 -7.21 -1.86
CA ALA A 81 -27.10 -6.19 -1.62
C ALA A 81 -28.09 -6.09 -2.79
N GLN A 82 -27.62 -6.20 -4.03
CA GLN A 82 -28.49 -6.22 -5.20
C GLN A 82 -29.37 -7.47 -5.26
N LEU A 83 -28.80 -8.66 -5.01
CA LEU A 83 -29.55 -9.92 -5.01
C LEU A 83 -30.59 -10.00 -3.90
N THR A 84 -30.33 -9.37 -2.75
CA THR A 84 -31.26 -9.33 -1.60
C THR A 84 -32.18 -8.10 -1.62
N ALA A 85 -32.12 -7.28 -2.67
CA ALA A 85 -32.85 -6.01 -2.79
C ALA A 85 -32.67 -5.09 -1.56
N SER A 86 -31.47 -5.04 -0.98
CA SER A 86 -31.12 -4.21 0.17
C SER A 86 -31.37 -2.71 -0.09
N ALA A 87 -31.59 -1.94 0.98
CA ALA A 87 -31.80 -0.50 0.89
C ALA A 87 -30.55 0.26 0.38
N GLU A 88 -29.35 -0.29 0.55
CA GLU A 88 -28.10 0.31 0.08
C GLU A 88 -27.31 -0.66 -0.82
N PRO A 89 -27.60 -0.74 -2.13
CA PRO A 89 -26.92 -1.64 -3.06
C PRO A 89 -25.49 -1.22 -3.39
N LYS A 90 -25.13 0.05 -3.13
CA LYS A 90 -23.82 0.61 -3.38
C LYS A 90 -23.33 1.38 -2.15
N PRO A 91 -22.82 0.69 -1.12
CA PRO A 91 -22.23 1.36 0.03
C PRO A 91 -21.09 2.28 -0.40
N ASP A 92 -21.00 3.43 0.27
CA ASP A 92 -19.87 4.33 0.12
C ASP A 92 -18.63 3.68 0.70
N ALA A 93 -17.60 3.52 -0.13
CA ALA A 93 -16.33 2.93 0.28
C ALA A 93 -15.67 3.76 1.39
N TRP A 94 -15.90 5.07 1.46
CA TRP A 94 -15.25 5.99 2.39
C TRP A 94 -15.99 6.14 3.72
N ASP A 95 -17.18 5.57 3.83
CA ASP A 95 -18.03 5.67 5.00
C ASP A 95 -18.30 4.30 5.62
N ARG A 96 -17.67 4.03 6.76
CA ARG A 96 -17.86 2.77 7.51
C ARG A 96 -19.34 2.55 7.87
N PRO A 97 -20.08 3.55 8.41
CA PRO A 97 -21.53 3.46 8.60
C PRO A 97 -22.33 3.01 7.37
N SER A 98 -22.04 3.51 6.16
CA SER A 98 -22.72 3.05 4.95
C SER A 98 -22.44 1.57 4.65
N ILE A 99 -21.18 1.13 4.78
CA ILE A 99 -20.85 -0.30 4.65
C ILE A 99 -21.60 -1.12 5.70
N GLU A 100 -21.61 -0.66 6.95
CA GLU A 100 -22.29 -1.33 8.04
C GLU A 100 -23.80 -1.49 7.76
N LYS A 101 -24.45 -0.43 7.32
CA LYS A 101 -25.87 -0.41 6.98
C LYS A 101 -26.20 -1.35 5.81
N CYS A 102 -25.36 -1.37 4.78
CA CYS A 102 -25.47 -2.31 3.67
C CYS A 102 -25.38 -3.76 4.15
N VAL A 103 -24.30 -4.13 4.85
CA VAL A 103 -24.05 -5.51 5.32
C VAL A 103 -25.14 -5.96 6.29
N ARG A 104 -25.53 -5.11 7.23
CA ARG A 104 -26.63 -5.37 8.15
C ARG A 104 -27.94 -5.62 7.41
N SER A 105 -28.25 -4.81 6.40
CA SER A 105 -29.47 -4.99 5.60
C SER A 105 -29.46 -6.31 4.81
N ILE A 106 -28.32 -6.74 4.29
CA ILE A 106 -28.18 -8.06 3.66
C ILE A 106 -28.46 -9.16 4.70
N PHE A 107 -27.89 -9.04 5.90
CA PHE A 107 -28.06 -10.00 6.98
C PHE A 107 -29.52 -10.10 7.44
N GLU A 108 -30.20 -8.98 7.66
CA GLU A 108 -31.61 -8.94 8.06
C GLU A 108 -32.54 -9.60 7.02
N LYS A 109 -32.22 -9.48 5.72
CA LYS A 109 -33.02 -10.06 4.63
C LYS A 109 -32.68 -11.51 4.32
N ASN A 110 -31.41 -11.87 4.42
CA ASN A 110 -30.93 -13.21 4.14
C ASN A 110 -29.74 -13.58 5.04
N PRO A 111 -30.01 -14.06 6.28
CA PRO A 111 -28.96 -14.47 7.22
C PRO A 111 -28.09 -15.61 6.68
N ALA A 112 -28.62 -16.45 5.78
CA ALA A 112 -27.89 -17.58 5.21
C ALA A 112 -26.64 -17.14 4.42
N ASN A 113 -26.63 -15.92 3.88
CA ASN A 113 -25.45 -15.33 3.24
C ASN A 113 -24.23 -15.20 4.17
N PHE A 114 -24.43 -15.25 5.50
CA PHE A 114 -23.36 -15.18 6.51
C PHE A 114 -23.12 -16.54 7.19
N GLY A 115 -23.51 -17.62 6.51
CA GLY A 115 -23.34 -19.00 6.95
C GLY A 115 -21.88 -19.49 6.91
N GLN A 116 -21.71 -20.81 6.91
CA GLN A 116 -20.40 -21.47 6.93
C GLN A 116 -19.61 -21.22 5.64
N GLU A 117 -20.28 -21.21 4.48
CA GLU A 117 -19.64 -20.99 3.18
C GLU A 117 -18.97 -19.61 3.10
N ARG A 118 -19.67 -18.55 3.52
CA ARG A 118 -19.11 -17.20 3.57
C ARG A 118 -17.89 -17.11 4.48
N ARG A 119 -17.94 -17.79 5.64
CA ARG A 119 -16.79 -17.87 6.55
C ARG A 119 -15.60 -18.57 5.92
N GLN A 120 -15.82 -19.66 5.18
CA GLN A 120 -14.75 -20.34 4.46
C GLN A 120 -14.16 -19.46 3.35
N LEU A 121 -15.00 -18.78 2.57
CA LEU A 121 -14.53 -17.82 1.56
C LEU A 121 -13.70 -16.69 2.19
N LEU A 122 -14.16 -16.16 3.33
CA LEU A 122 -13.42 -15.13 4.06
C LEU A 122 -12.09 -15.65 4.60
N ALA A 123 -12.05 -16.87 5.12
CA ALA A 123 -10.83 -17.51 5.59
C ALA A 123 -9.82 -17.74 4.44
N VAL A 124 -10.29 -18.17 3.28
CA VAL A 124 -9.46 -18.30 2.06
C VAL A 124 -8.89 -16.95 1.65
N HIS A 125 -9.71 -15.90 1.62
CA HIS A 125 -9.27 -14.54 1.28
C HIS A 125 -8.22 -14.02 2.27
N VAL A 126 -8.48 -14.15 3.57
CA VAL A 126 -7.54 -13.78 4.64
C VAL A 126 -6.22 -14.54 4.52
N ASN A 127 -6.28 -15.85 4.24
CA ASN A 127 -5.08 -16.66 4.03
C ASN A 127 -4.29 -16.23 2.78
N ALA A 128 -4.97 -15.84 1.70
CA ALA A 128 -4.32 -15.31 0.50
C ALA A 128 -3.63 -13.96 0.77
N VAL A 129 -4.27 -13.08 1.57
CA VAL A 129 -3.65 -11.83 2.05
C VAL A 129 -2.41 -12.12 2.87
N GLN A 130 -2.51 -13.04 3.82
CA GLN A 130 -1.36 -13.42 4.65
C GLN A 130 -0.22 -14.02 3.82
N THR A 131 -0.53 -14.93 2.89
CA THR A 131 0.46 -15.55 2.02
C THR A 131 1.18 -14.51 1.16
N SER A 132 0.43 -13.50 0.68
CA SER A 132 1.01 -12.38 -0.07
C SER A 132 1.95 -11.56 0.80
N LEU A 133 1.54 -11.23 2.04
CA LEU A 133 2.37 -10.49 2.99
C LEU A 133 3.64 -11.27 3.38
N ASP A 134 3.51 -12.55 3.71
CA ASP A 134 4.64 -13.43 4.06
C ASP A 134 5.63 -13.51 2.89
N GLY A 135 5.12 -13.64 1.65
CA GLY A 135 5.94 -13.63 0.43
C GLY A 135 6.66 -12.31 0.15
N MET A 136 6.28 -11.22 0.81
CA MET A 136 6.88 -9.89 0.67
C MET A 136 7.72 -9.46 1.88
N GLU A 137 7.76 -10.24 2.97
CA GLU A 137 8.47 -9.86 4.20
C GLU A 137 9.95 -9.53 3.92
N ALA A 138 10.66 -10.44 3.23
CA ALA A 138 12.05 -10.21 2.82
C ALA A 138 12.20 -9.10 1.75
N ALA A 139 11.16 -8.88 0.94
CA ALA A 139 11.16 -7.88 -0.12
C ALA A 139 10.92 -6.45 0.39
N SER A 140 10.31 -6.30 1.57
CA SER A 140 10.00 -5.01 2.18
C SER A 140 11.21 -4.08 2.31
N TYR A 141 12.40 -4.65 2.57
CA TYR A 141 13.67 -3.92 2.64
C TYR A 141 14.11 -3.29 1.31
N PHE A 142 13.57 -3.76 0.19
CA PHE A 142 13.92 -3.28 -1.15
C PHE A 142 12.88 -2.32 -1.72
N PHE A 143 11.75 -2.09 -1.05
CA PHE A 143 10.76 -1.11 -1.46
C PHE A 143 11.06 0.27 -0.90
N ASP A 144 10.38 1.27 -1.45
CA ASP A 144 10.38 2.61 -0.86
C ASP A 144 9.78 2.58 0.56
N PRO A 145 10.28 3.43 1.48
CA PRO A 145 9.86 3.42 2.88
C PRO A 145 8.35 3.51 3.07
N ASP A 146 7.66 4.34 2.28
CA ASP A 146 6.21 4.51 2.37
C ASP A 146 5.46 3.22 2.01
N VAL A 147 5.94 2.48 1.00
CA VAL A 147 5.38 1.18 0.62
C VAL A 147 5.66 0.14 1.69
N ALA A 148 6.89 0.10 2.23
CA ALA A 148 7.23 -0.82 3.31
C ALA A 148 6.39 -0.57 4.58
N VAL A 149 6.16 0.70 4.93
CA VAL A 149 5.28 1.08 6.05
C VAL A 149 3.83 0.69 5.76
N ALA A 150 3.32 0.94 4.56
CA ALA A 150 1.96 0.53 4.19
C ALA A 150 1.77 -0.99 4.27
N LEU A 151 2.77 -1.77 3.86
CA LEU A 151 2.78 -3.23 3.99
C LEU A 151 2.83 -3.68 5.46
N ALA A 152 3.62 -3.02 6.30
CA ALA A 152 3.70 -3.33 7.73
C ALA A 152 2.40 -3.02 8.49
N LEU A 153 1.64 -2.03 8.02
CA LEU A 153 0.32 -1.66 8.55
C LEU A 153 -0.83 -2.49 7.99
N PHE A 154 -0.56 -3.39 7.04
CA PHE A 154 -1.57 -4.33 6.55
C PHE A 154 -1.94 -5.31 7.69
N PRO A 155 -3.22 -5.66 7.89
CA PRO A 155 -3.58 -6.56 8.97
C PRO A 155 -2.87 -7.91 8.80
N ALA A 156 -2.12 -8.33 9.81
CA ALA A 156 -1.40 -9.60 9.80
C ALA A 156 -2.20 -10.71 10.50
N LYS A 157 -1.72 -11.96 10.42
CA LYS A 157 -2.33 -13.17 11.01
C LYS A 157 -2.83 -13.01 12.45
N LYS A 158 -2.06 -12.34 13.32
CA LYS A 158 -2.50 -12.05 14.70
C LYS A 158 -3.71 -11.11 14.74
N GLY A 159 -3.72 -10.09 13.88
CA GLY A 159 -4.85 -9.19 13.71
C GLY A 159 -6.07 -9.97 13.22
N PHE A 160 -5.99 -10.67 12.09
CA PHE A 160 -7.14 -11.40 11.54
C PHE A 160 -7.68 -12.50 12.46
N ASN A 161 -6.82 -13.20 13.21
CA ASN A 161 -7.28 -14.19 14.18
C ASN A 161 -8.05 -13.53 15.35
N GLN A 162 -7.67 -12.33 15.76
CA GLN A 162 -8.46 -11.54 16.72
C GLN A 162 -9.79 -11.08 16.11
N LEU A 163 -9.85 -10.94 14.77
CA LEU A 163 -11.07 -10.58 14.05
C LEU A 163 -11.97 -11.79 13.74
N GLN A 164 -11.58 -13.04 14.04
CA GLN A 164 -12.35 -14.25 13.71
C GLN A 164 -12.61 -15.12 14.96
N PRO A 165 -13.60 -14.78 15.80
CA PRO A 165 -14.02 -15.66 16.90
C PRO A 165 -14.59 -17.00 16.37
N PRO A 166 -14.56 -18.07 17.19
CA PRO A 166 -15.13 -19.36 16.83
C PRO A 166 -16.62 -19.27 16.45
N ALA A 167 -17.04 -20.15 15.55
CA ALA A 167 -18.36 -20.15 14.95
C ALA A 167 -19.55 -20.21 15.93
N ALA A 168 -19.36 -20.82 17.09
CA ALA A 168 -20.38 -20.99 18.12
C ALA A 168 -20.57 -19.74 19.01
N GLU A 169 -19.66 -18.77 18.93
CA GLU A 169 -19.58 -17.63 19.84
C GLU A 169 -19.91 -16.29 19.18
N ASP A 170 -20.29 -16.28 17.90
CA ASP A 170 -20.51 -15.05 17.14
C ASP A 170 -22.02 -14.77 16.92
N PRO A 171 -22.67 -14.01 17.82
CA PRO A 171 -24.09 -13.68 17.71
C PRO A 171 -24.38 -12.70 16.55
N GLU A 172 -23.37 -11.99 16.03
CA GLU A 172 -23.54 -10.93 15.03
C GLU A 172 -22.46 -11.02 13.94
N PRO A 173 -22.46 -12.10 13.13
CA PRO A 173 -21.39 -12.37 12.15
C PRO A 173 -21.23 -11.26 11.10
N TRP A 174 -22.29 -10.48 10.86
CA TRP A 174 -22.27 -9.34 9.96
C TRP A 174 -21.37 -8.20 10.47
N LYS A 175 -21.31 -7.93 11.80
CA LYS A 175 -20.43 -6.87 12.36
C LYS A 175 -18.97 -7.21 12.17
N ARG A 176 -18.62 -8.49 12.38
CA ARG A 176 -17.28 -9.02 12.12
C ARG A 176 -16.88 -8.81 10.66
N ASP A 177 -17.77 -9.21 9.75
CA ASP A 177 -17.58 -9.07 8.31
C ASP A 177 -17.36 -7.61 7.89
N VAL A 178 -18.15 -6.67 8.43
CA VAL A 178 -17.96 -5.21 8.24
C VAL A 178 -16.58 -4.77 8.70
N HIS A 179 -16.17 -5.20 9.90
CA HIS A 179 -14.89 -4.80 10.44
C HIS A 179 -13.71 -5.32 9.60
N ILE A 180 -13.72 -6.60 9.20
CA ILE A 180 -12.68 -7.18 8.35
C ILE A 180 -12.64 -6.48 6.98
N ALA A 181 -13.81 -6.24 6.37
CA ALA A 181 -13.89 -5.55 5.09
C ALA A 181 -13.35 -4.12 5.17
N TRP A 182 -13.65 -3.41 6.25
CA TRP A 182 -13.16 -2.06 6.49
C TRP A 182 -11.64 -2.01 6.68
N GLU A 183 -11.08 -2.88 7.51
CA GLU A 183 -9.63 -2.93 7.76
C GLU A 183 -8.86 -3.27 6.47
N LEU A 184 -9.35 -4.24 5.69
CA LEU A 184 -8.78 -4.57 4.38
C LEU A 184 -8.85 -3.38 3.42
N LEU A 185 -9.99 -2.68 3.35
CA LEU A 185 -10.16 -1.52 2.49
C LEU A 185 -9.23 -0.37 2.85
N GLN A 186 -9.08 -0.08 4.15
CA GLN A 186 -8.15 0.95 4.62
C GLN A 186 -6.69 0.58 4.35
N ALA A 187 -6.32 -0.68 4.54
CA ALA A 187 -4.97 -1.16 4.23
C ALA A 187 -4.67 -1.11 2.73
N SER A 188 -5.59 -1.57 1.89
CA SER A 188 -5.52 -1.48 0.43
C SER A 188 -5.36 -0.04 -0.04
N ARG A 189 -6.07 0.92 0.57
CA ARG A 189 -5.93 2.37 0.26
C ARG A 189 -4.54 2.90 0.53
N ARG A 190 -4.02 2.70 1.75
CA ARG A 190 -2.68 3.16 2.13
C ARG A 190 -1.62 2.61 1.19
N LEU A 191 -1.72 1.31 0.87
CA LEU A 191 -0.80 0.66 -0.05
C LEU A 191 -0.93 1.23 -1.47
N TYR A 192 -2.15 1.44 -1.97
CA TYR A 192 -2.39 2.04 -3.28
C TYR A 192 -1.80 3.45 -3.38
N GLU A 193 -2.02 4.30 -2.38
CA GLU A 193 -1.48 5.67 -2.33
C GLU A 193 0.05 5.66 -2.31
N ALA A 194 0.66 4.80 -1.49
CA ALA A 194 2.12 4.64 -1.44
C ALA A 194 2.69 4.17 -2.78
N LEU A 195 2.04 3.19 -3.43
CA LEU A 195 2.47 2.69 -4.74
C LEU A 195 2.32 3.73 -5.84
N ARG A 196 1.23 4.53 -5.83
CA ARG A 196 1.05 5.62 -6.79
C ARG A 196 2.09 6.72 -6.64
N SER A 197 2.56 6.98 -5.42
CA SER A 197 3.63 7.94 -5.14
C SER A 197 5.01 7.41 -5.56
N CYS A 198 5.35 6.19 -5.14
CA CYS A 198 6.72 5.65 -5.26
C CYS A 198 6.98 4.86 -6.55
N ALA A 199 5.95 4.26 -7.14
CA ALA A 199 6.05 3.41 -8.33
C ALA A 199 4.87 3.69 -9.29
N PRO A 200 4.75 4.92 -9.84
CA PRO A 200 3.61 5.31 -10.68
C PRO A 200 3.46 4.47 -11.96
N ASP A 201 4.59 3.94 -12.47
CA ASP A 201 4.65 3.08 -13.65
C ASP A 201 4.24 1.63 -13.37
N LEU A 202 4.08 1.26 -12.09
CA LEU A 202 3.62 -0.07 -11.72
C LEU A 202 2.15 -0.20 -12.16
N ASP A 203 1.90 -1.14 -13.06
CA ASP A 203 0.56 -1.43 -13.49
C ASP A 203 -0.22 -2.08 -12.33
N LEU A 204 -1.12 -1.30 -11.75
CA LEU A 204 -2.08 -1.75 -10.72
C LEU A 204 -3.44 -2.09 -11.33
N SER A 205 -3.62 -1.92 -12.63
CA SER A 205 -4.83 -2.33 -13.32
C SER A 205 -4.79 -3.84 -13.51
N VAL A 206 -5.50 -4.56 -12.65
CA VAL A 206 -5.90 -5.91 -12.99
C VAL A 206 -7.34 -5.77 -13.45
N GLU A 207 -7.55 -5.77 -14.76
CA GLU A 207 -8.88 -5.83 -15.41
C GLU A 207 -9.73 -7.02 -14.92
N SER A 208 -9.14 -7.97 -14.18
CA SER A 208 -9.74 -9.25 -13.79
C SER A 208 -10.00 -9.46 -12.30
N GLY A 209 -9.86 -8.42 -11.46
CA GLY A 209 -10.39 -8.47 -10.10
C GLY A 209 -11.91 -8.54 -10.16
N SER A 210 -12.50 -9.71 -9.89
CA SER A 210 -13.95 -9.86 -9.83
C SER A 210 -14.39 -10.73 -8.66
N ALA A 211 -15.49 -10.34 -8.02
CA ALA A 211 -16.16 -11.15 -7.03
C ALA A 211 -17.30 -11.91 -7.72
N VAL A 212 -17.32 -13.23 -7.57
CA VAL A 212 -18.43 -14.06 -8.09
C VAL A 212 -19.38 -14.38 -6.95
N LEU A 213 -20.67 -14.11 -7.15
CA LEU A 213 -21.74 -14.46 -6.22
C LEU A 213 -22.93 -15.02 -7.00
N ASN A 214 -23.34 -16.25 -6.68
CA ASN A 214 -24.46 -16.95 -7.34
C ASN A 214 -24.37 -16.96 -8.88
N GLY A 215 -23.16 -17.19 -9.42
CA GLY A 215 -22.92 -17.21 -10.87
C GLY A 215 -22.88 -15.82 -11.54
N SER A 216 -23.12 -14.74 -10.79
CA SER A 216 -22.97 -13.36 -11.27
C SER A 216 -21.59 -12.82 -10.91
N THR A 217 -20.95 -12.15 -11.86
CA THR A 217 -19.61 -11.56 -11.70
C THR A 217 -19.71 -10.07 -11.44
N TRP A 218 -19.02 -9.59 -10.41
CA TRP A 218 -18.98 -8.19 -10.00
C TRP A 218 -17.55 -7.67 -10.11
N ASN A 219 -17.35 -6.66 -10.95
CA ASN A 219 -16.01 -6.09 -11.15
C ASN A 219 -15.56 -5.28 -9.94
N VAL A 220 -14.27 -5.39 -9.63
CA VAL A 220 -13.61 -4.56 -8.63
C VAL A 220 -13.37 -3.16 -9.21
N ASP A 221 -13.85 -2.14 -8.50
CA ASP A 221 -13.63 -0.75 -8.89
C ASP A 221 -12.49 -0.15 -8.05
N LEU A 222 -11.31 0.02 -8.64
CA LEU A 222 -10.18 0.67 -7.95
C LEU A 222 -10.45 2.14 -7.62
N ASN A 223 -11.46 2.78 -8.21
CA ASN A 223 -11.88 4.11 -7.79
C ASN A 223 -12.42 4.11 -6.35
N ASP A 224 -12.80 2.95 -5.79
CA ASP A 224 -13.16 2.85 -4.36
C ASP A 224 -11.97 3.15 -3.43
N LEU A 225 -10.74 3.06 -3.95
CA LEU A 225 -9.52 3.41 -3.24
C LEU A 225 -9.15 4.88 -3.39
N VAL A 226 -9.76 5.60 -4.34
CA VAL A 226 -9.45 7.01 -4.61
C VAL A 226 -10.58 7.88 -4.10
N ARG A 227 -10.24 8.88 -3.27
CA ARG A 227 -11.24 9.85 -2.82
C ARG A 227 -11.53 10.80 -3.97
N LYS A 228 -12.79 10.87 -4.41
CA LYS A 228 -13.21 11.76 -5.52
C LYS A 228 -13.36 13.23 -5.11
N ASP A 229 -13.21 13.56 -3.83
CA ASP A 229 -13.34 14.94 -3.33
C ASP A 229 -12.08 15.77 -3.70
N ARG A 230 -12.03 16.20 -4.95
CA ARG A 230 -11.35 17.41 -5.43
C ARG A 230 -12.31 18.20 -6.30
#